data_AF-A0A1A8JY51-F1
#
_entry.id   AF-A0A1A8JY51-F1
#
_cell.length_a   1.000
_cell.length_b   1.000
_cell.length_c   1.000
_cell.angle_alpha   90.00
_cell.angle_beta   90.00
_cell.angle_gamma   90.00
#
_symmetry.space_group_name_H-M   'P 1'
#
loop_
_entity.id
_entity.type
_entity.pdbx_description
1 polymer ?
#
loop_
_entity_poly.entity_id
_entity_poly.type
_entity_poly.pdbx_seq_one_letter_code
_entity_poly.pdbx_strand_id
1 'polypeptide(L)' 'RDQSMCVDVDECERQPCGNGTCKNTVGSYNCLCYPGFLNSHNSDCIDVDECSTQRGLCRNGQCVNTLGTFHCVCNDGYEL' A
#
# COMPACT_ATOMS: atom_id res chain seq x y z
N ARG A 1 1.88 44.53 -9.33
CA ARG A 1 2.48 43.19 -9.16
C ARG A 1 1.32 42.23 -8.99
N ASP A 2 0.91 41.58 -10.07
CA ASP A 2 -0.10 40.54 -10.02
C ASP A 2 0.55 39.33 -9.36
N GLN A 3 0.17 39.09 -8.11
CA GLN A 3 0.54 37.88 -7.40
C GLN A 3 -0.57 36.90 -7.75
N SER A 4 -0.49 36.34 -8.96
CA SER A 4 -1.36 35.29 -9.45
C SER A 4 -1.37 34.22 -8.36
N MET A 5 -2.48 34.09 -7.65
CA MET A 5 -2.56 33.18 -6.52
C MET A 5 -2.37 31.77 -7.09
N CYS A 6 -1.22 31.14 -6.83
CA CYS A 6 -1.02 29.73 -7.12
C CYS A 6 -1.97 28.96 -6.21
N VAL A 7 -3.09 28.54 -6.78
CA VAL A 7 -3.95 27.56 -6.15
C VAL A 7 -3.27 26.22 -6.26
N ASP A 8 -3.28 25.50 -5.15
CA ASP A 8 -2.83 24.12 -5.11
C ASP A 8 -3.70 23.27 -6.04
N VAL A 9 -3.09 22.32 -6.74
CA VAL A 9 -3.81 21.42 -7.64
C VAL A 9 -4.09 20.15 -6.86
N ASP A 10 -5.37 19.82 -6.63
CA ASP A 10 -5.74 18.55 -6.03
C ASP A 10 -5.42 17.36 -6.94
N GLU A 11 -4.22 16.78 -6.80
CA GLU A 11 -3.86 15.58 -7.56
C GLU A 11 -4.70 14.36 -7.12
N CYS A 12 -5.30 14.41 -5.92
CA CYS A 12 -6.16 13.37 -5.37
C CYS A 12 -7.50 13.19 -6.10
N GLU A 13 -7.97 14.19 -6.86
CA GLU A 13 -9.18 14.08 -7.68
C GLU A 13 -9.09 12.94 -8.71
N ARG A 14 -7.87 12.57 -9.11
CA ARG A 14 -7.61 11.50 -10.08
C ARG A 14 -7.35 10.14 -9.43
N GLN A 15 -7.47 10.05 -8.10
CA GLN A 15 -7.18 8.86 -7.30
C GLN A 15 -5.85 8.18 -7.69
N PRO A 16 -4.71 8.90 -7.66
CA PRO A 16 -3.42 8.38 -8.13
C PRO A 16 -2.89 7.21 -7.27
N CYS A 17 -3.36 7.07 -6.03
CA CYS A 17 -2.81 6.13 -5.06
C CYS A 17 -3.32 4.67 -5.19
N GLY A 18 -4.32 4.40 -6.04
CA GLY A 18 -4.87 3.04 -6.25
C GLY A 18 -5.36 2.39 -4.94
N ASN A 19 -4.54 1.51 -4.35
CA ASN A 19 -4.81 0.79 -3.10
C ASN A 19 -4.38 1.57 -1.84
N GLY A 20 -4.66 2.87 -1.83
CA GLY A 20 -4.33 3.77 -0.74
C GLY A 20 -5.22 5.00 -0.70
N THR A 21 -5.13 5.72 0.42
CA THR A 21 -5.82 6.99 0.61
C THR A 21 -4.92 8.13 0.14
N CYS A 22 -5.38 8.90 -0.85
CA CYS A 22 -4.68 10.11 -1.27
C CYS A 22 -4.96 11.26 -0.29
N LYS A 23 -3.91 11.96 0.12
CA LYS A 23 -3.97 13.16 0.94
C LYS A 23 -3.26 14.29 0.22
N ASN A 24 -4.02 15.26 -0.28
CA ASN A 24 -3.46 16.43 -0.92
C ASN A 24 -2.72 17.31 0.12
N THR A 25 -1.60 17.89 -0.27
CA THR A 25 -0.77 18.81 0.51
C THR A 25 -0.39 20.01 -0.36
N VAL A 26 -0.12 21.18 0.24
CA VAL A 26 0.20 22.35 -0.60
C VAL A 26 1.51 22.12 -1.37
N GLY A 27 1.41 22.04 -2.70
CA GLY A 27 2.50 21.81 -3.65
C GLY A 27 2.82 20.35 -3.97
N SER A 28 2.07 19.38 -3.44
CA SER A 28 2.25 17.93 -3.73
C SER A 28 1.12 17.10 -3.12
N TYR A 29 1.11 15.79 -3.30
CA TYR A 29 0.20 14.88 -2.60
C TYR A 29 0.96 13.77 -1.88
N ASN A 30 0.31 13.17 -0.89
CA ASN A 30 0.81 12.02 -0.15
C ASN A 30 -0.15 10.85 -0.31
N CYS A 31 0.38 9.69 -0.71
CA CYS A 31 -0.37 8.44 -0.73
C CYS A 31 -0.16 7.67 0.57
N LEU A 32 -1.25 7.48 1.32
CA LEU A 32 -1.30 6.64 2.51
C LEU A 32 -1.80 5.25 2.10
N CYS A 33 -0.88 4.36 1.78
CA CYS A 33 -1.21 2.99 1.41
C CYS A 33 -1.87 2.23 2.56
N TYR A 34 -2.80 1.33 2.23
CA TYR A 34 -3.41 0.45 3.22
C TYR A 34 -2.35 -0.45 3.87
N PRO A 35 -2.58 -0.96 5.10
CA PRO A 35 -1.72 -1.99 5.67
C PRO A 35 -1.58 -3.16 4.69
N GLY A 36 -0.35 -3.66 4.50
CA GLY A 36 -0.03 -4.64 3.45
C GLY A 36 0.35 -4.02 2.10
N PHE A 37 0.35 -2.69 1.95
CA PHE A 37 0.80 -2.01 0.73
C PHE A 37 1.95 -1.04 1.02
N LEU A 38 2.86 -0.91 0.05
CA LEU A 38 3.97 0.04 0.08
C LEU A 38 3.82 1.09 -1.02
N ASN A 39 4.18 2.32 -0.69
CA ASN A 39 4.22 3.41 -1.65
C ASN A 39 5.38 3.18 -2.63
N SER A 40 5.04 2.95 -3.89
CA SER A 40 6.00 2.87 -4.97
C SER A 40 6.45 4.26 -5.40
N HIS A 41 7.54 4.33 -6.16
CA HIS A 41 8.14 5.58 -6.63
C HIS A 41 7.20 6.40 -7.54
N ASN A 42 6.15 5.77 -8.06
CA ASN A 42 5.11 6.39 -8.89
C ASN A 42 3.87 6.85 -8.10
N SER A 43 3.97 6.95 -6.77
CA SER A 43 2.82 7.24 -5.89
C SER A 43 1.71 6.19 -5.98
N ASP A 44 2.09 4.95 -6.30
CA ASP A 44 1.19 3.83 -6.48
C ASP A 44 1.36 2.85 -5.31
N CYS A 45 0.26 2.42 -4.71
CA CYS A 45 0.30 1.50 -3.58
C CYS A 45 0.37 0.07 -4.09
N ILE A 46 1.59 -0.47 -4.11
CA ILE A 46 1.83 -1.85 -4.52
C ILE A 46 1.74 -2.78 -3.32
N ASP A 47 1.18 -3.96 -3.55
CA ASP A 47 1.07 -5.00 -2.54
C ASP A 47 2.45 -5.41 -2.03
N VAL A 48 2.61 -5.50 -0.72
CA VAL A 48 3.86 -5.95 -0.12
C VAL A 48 3.77 -7.45 0.06
N ASP A 49 4.71 -8.18 -0.53
CA ASP A 49 4.74 -9.62 -0.37
C ASP A 49 5.33 -9.95 1.01
N GLU A 50 4.49 -10.02 2.04
CA GLU A 50 4.97 -10.30 3.41
C GLU A 50 5.66 -11.66 3.46
N CYS A 51 5.18 -12.64 2.67
CA CYS A 51 5.79 -13.96 2.55
C CYS A 51 7.26 -13.93 2.09
N SER A 52 7.59 -13.03 1.16
CA SER A 52 8.97 -12.84 0.70
C SER A 52 9.79 -11.94 1.64
N THR A 53 9.13 -10.98 2.30
CA THR A 53 9.77 -9.99 3.18
C THR A 53 10.11 -10.55 4.55
N GLN A 54 9.18 -11.28 5.17
CA GLN A 54 9.32 -11.87 6.51
C GLN A 54 9.40 -13.39 6.41
N ARG A 55 10.60 -13.91 6.64
CA ARG A 55 10.81 -15.36 6.76
C ARG A 55 10.24 -15.86 8.09
N GLY A 56 9.36 -16.87 8.02
CA GLY A 56 8.79 -17.52 9.19
C GLY A 56 7.45 -16.95 9.69
N LEU A 57 6.70 -16.21 8.86
CA LEU A 57 5.33 -15.77 9.16
C LEU A 57 4.41 -16.94 9.51
N CYS A 58 4.55 -18.06 8.79
CA CYS A 58 3.75 -19.25 8.97
C CYS A 58 4.60 -20.35 9.62
N ARG A 59 4.22 -20.79 10.83
CA ARG A 59 4.89 -21.88 11.54
C ARG A 59 4.23 -23.20 11.15
N ASN A 60 4.99 -24.12 10.55
CA ASN A 60 4.49 -25.40 10.01
C ASN A 60 3.39 -25.25 8.92
N GLY A 61 3.43 -24.16 8.16
CA GLY A 61 2.52 -23.91 7.05
C GLY A 61 3.20 -23.14 5.93
N GLN A 62 2.51 -23.03 4.80
CA GLN A 62 2.93 -22.25 3.64
C GLN A 62 2.32 -20.86 3.71
N CYS A 63 3.16 -19.83 3.54
CA CYS A 63 2.69 -18.46 3.40
C CYS A 63 2.15 -18.25 1.98
N VAL A 64 0.94 -17.71 1.88
CA VAL A 64 0.32 -17.32 0.63
C VAL A 64 0.02 -15.83 0.71
N ASN A 65 0.70 -15.07 -0.15
CA ASN A 65 0.47 -13.64 -0.25
C ASN A 65 -0.85 -13.37 -0.96
N THR A 66 -1.62 -12.40 -0.47
CA THR A 66 -2.90 -11.95 -1.02
C THR A 66 -2.91 -10.43 -1.12
N LEU A 67 -3.73 -9.86 -1.99
CA LEU A 67 -3.75 -8.41 -2.13
C LEU A 67 -4.17 -7.72 -0.82
N GLY A 68 -3.24 -7.01 -0.19
CA GLY A 68 -3.39 -6.28 1.06
C GLY A 68 -3.17 -7.07 2.34
N THR A 69 -2.86 -8.36 2.25
CA THR A 69 -2.61 -9.20 3.43
C THR A 69 -1.98 -10.53 3.03
N PHE A 70 -1.49 -11.30 3.98
CA PHE A 70 -1.10 -12.69 3.74
C PHE A 70 -1.99 -13.64 4.53
N HIS A 71 -2.10 -14.88 4.07
CA HIS A 71 -2.67 -15.95 4.86
C HIS A 71 -1.74 -17.15 4.89
N CYS A 72 -1.76 -17.85 6.03
CA CYS A 72 -1.01 -19.08 6.21
C CYS A 72 -1.90 -20.27 5.90
N VAL A 73 -1.45 -21.12 4.98
CA VAL A 73 -2.05 -22.41 4.72
C VAL A 73 -1.31 -23.45 5.55
N CYS A 74 -1.94 -23.98 6.59
CA CYS A 74 -1.36 -25.02 7.43
C CYS A 74 -1.15 -26.31 6.62
N ASN A 75 -0.07 -27.03 6.91
CA ASN A 75 0.14 -28.37 6.36
C ASN A 75 -0.87 -29.36 6.96
N ASP A 76 -1.10 -30.47 6.25
CA ASP A 76 -2.02 -31.53 6.70
C ASP A 76 -1.68 -31.99 8.14
N GLY A 77 -2.67 -31.93 9.03
CA GLY A 77 -2.53 -32.23 10.47
C GLY A 77 -2.23 -31.04 11.39
N TYR A 78 -2.21 -29.80 10.88
CA TYR A 78 -2.05 -28.58 11.68
C TYR A 78 -3.28 -27.67 11.55
N GLU A 79 -3.75 -27.11 12.67
CA GLU A 79 -4.78 -26.07 12.73
C GLU A 79 -4.23 -24.78 13.36
N LEU A 80 -4.85 -23.65 13.04
CA LEU A 80 -4.41 -22.29 13.36
C LEU A 80 -5.05 -21.77 14.64
#